data_AF-A0A2D5ZRR4-F1
#
_entry.id   AF-A0A2D5ZRR4-F1
#
_cell.length_a   1.000
_cell.length_b   1.000
_cell.length_c   1.000
_cell.angle_alpha   90.00
_cell.angle_beta   90.00
_cell.angle_gamma   90.00
#
_symmetry.space_group_name_H-M   'P 1'
#
loop_
_entity.id
_entity.type
_entity.pdbx_description
1 polymer ?
#
loop_
_entity_poly.entity_id
_entity_poly.type
_entity_poly.pdbx_seq_one_letter_code
_entity_poly.pdbx_strand_id
1 'polypeptide(L)'
;MLYYLYSATATIDHSDVDDACELVWGEGMLDLDPGFAEPEIGDYHLALTSPCRGVGDSHAAGMPYEDFEHDPRGADGAVDIGADEFHPHLYFVGDVSPWDMVDIRVVSGRIGAPVALGLGEGARFPRG
;
A
#
# COMPACT_ATOMS: atom_id res chain seq x y z
N MET A 1 -28.97 -37.96 12.42
CA MET A 1 -28.00 -36.84 12.54
C MET A 1 -27.88 -36.25 11.14
N LEU A 2 -28.63 -35.20 10.87
CA LEU A 2 -28.62 -34.50 9.57
C LEU A 2 -27.60 -33.37 9.70
N TYR A 3 -26.57 -33.37 8.86
CA TYR A 3 -25.61 -32.27 8.79
C TYR A 3 -26.25 -31.16 7.95
N TYR A 4 -26.60 -30.04 8.57
CA TYR A 4 -26.89 -28.81 7.82
C TYR A 4 -25.54 -28.28 7.32
N LEU A 5 -25.28 -28.36 6.01
CA LEU A 5 -24.27 -27.50 5.41
C LEU A 5 -24.89 -26.09 5.37
N TYR A 6 -24.42 -25.22 6.25
CA TYR A 6 -24.69 -23.80 6.15
C TYR A 6 -23.73 -23.24 5.10
N SER A 7 -24.14 -23.20 3.82
CA SER A 7 -23.41 -22.39 2.85
C SER A 7 -23.81 -20.94 3.11
N ALA A 8 -22.97 -20.21 3.84
CA ALA A 8 -23.08 -18.77 3.89
C ALA A 8 -22.58 -18.23 2.56
N THR A 9 -23.49 -17.75 1.70
CA THR A 9 -23.13 -16.84 0.61
C THR A 9 -22.69 -15.54 1.25
N ALA A 10 -21.38 -15.30 1.32
CA ALA A 10 -20.84 -13.97 1.58
C ALA A 10 -20.77 -13.25 0.23
N THR A 11 -21.57 -12.20 0.06
CA THR A 11 -21.27 -11.20 -0.96
C THR A 11 -20.06 -10.45 -0.46
N ILE A 12 -18.93 -10.64 -1.12
CA ILE A 12 -17.71 -9.89 -0.87
C ILE A 12 -17.61 -8.91 -2.04
N ASP A 13 -17.51 -7.62 -1.73
CA ASP A 13 -17.30 -6.55 -2.69
C ASP A 13 -15.98 -5.84 -2.33
N HIS A 14 -15.26 -5.32 -3.33
CA HIS A 14 -14.02 -4.54 -3.16
C HIS A 14 -12.88 -5.25 -2.38
N SER A 15 -12.65 -6.54 -2.66
CA SER A 15 -11.55 -7.32 -2.10
C SER A 15 -10.71 -7.95 -3.22
N ASP A 16 -9.42 -8.16 -2.94
CA ASP A 16 -8.54 -9.02 -3.75
C ASP A 16 -8.53 -10.42 -3.13
N VAL A 17 -8.96 -11.43 -3.89
CA VAL A 17 -9.26 -12.77 -3.38
C VAL A 17 -8.65 -13.86 -4.28
N ASP A 18 -7.86 -14.76 -3.69
CA ASP A 18 -7.30 -15.94 -4.38
C ASP A 18 -8.35 -17.07 -4.50
N ASP A 19 -8.31 -17.82 -5.60
CA ASP A 19 -9.36 -18.66 -6.22
C ASP A 19 -9.64 -19.99 -5.46
N ALA A 20 -9.48 -20.00 -4.13
CA ALA A 20 -9.61 -21.20 -3.29
C ALA A 20 -11.06 -21.48 -2.81
N CYS A 21 -12.05 -20.69 -3.19
CA CYS A 21 -13.46 -20.91 -2.85
C CYS A 21 -14.42 -20.55 -4.01
N GLU A 22 -15.65 -21.08 -3.96
CA GLU A 22 -16.71 -20.71 -4.92
C GLU A 22 -17.14 -19.26 -4.64
N LEU A 23 -16.46 -18.32 -5.29
CA LEU A 23 -16.68 -16.88 -5.15
C LEU A 23 -17.83 -16.41 -6.03
N VAL A 24 -18.75 -15.64 -5.44
CA VAL A 24 -19.66 -14.79 -6.20
C VAL A 24 -18.96 -13.45 -6.39
N TRP A 25 -18.56 -13.18 -7.63
CA TRP A 25 -17.88 -11.93 -7.99
C TRP A 25 -18.83 -10.74 -7.84
N GLY A 26 -18.59 -9.94 -6.81
CA GLY A 26 -19.19 -8.63 -6.59
C GLY A 26 -18.63 -7.56 -7.52
N GLU A 27 -19.31 -6.41 -7.58
CA GLU A 27 -18.76 -5.23 -8.29
C GLU A 27 -17.52 -4.72 -7.54
N GLY A 28 -16.49 -4.31 -8.28
CA GLY A 28 -15.25 -3.79 -7.69
C GLY A 28 -14.31 -4.84 -7.08
N MET A 29 -14.61 -6.14 -7.21
CA MET A 29 -13.70 -7.22 -6.83
C MET A 29 -12.51 -7.32 -7.79
N LEU A 30 -11.32 -7.55 -7.25
CA LEU A 30 -10.10 -7.79 -8.01
C LEU A 30 -9.58 -9.21 -7.75
N ASP A 31 -8.86 -9.74 -8.73
CA ASP A 31 -8.00 -10.93 -8.62
C ASP A 31 -6.76 -10.63 -9.42
N LEU A 32 -5.93 -9.81 -8.80
CA LEU A 32 -4.72 -9.24 -9.37
C LEU A 32 -3.71 -9.11 -8.24
N ASP A 33 -2.45 -9.42 -8.54
CA ASP A 33 -1.35 -9.17 -7.61
C ASP A 33 -1.41 -7.73 -7.07
N PRO A 34 -1.55 -7.52 -5.73
CA PRO A 34 -1.59 -6.20 -5.12
C PRO A 34 -0.39 -5.33 -5.47
N GLY A 35 0.73 -5.94 -5.87
CA GLY A 35 1.91 -5.22 -6.31
C GLY A 35 2.55 -4.45 -5.16
N PHE A 36 2.94 -5.18 -4.11
CA PHE A 36 3.68 -4.63 -2.97
C PHE A 36 5.07 -4.14 -3.38
N ALA A 37 5.62 -3.18 -2.64
CA ALA A 37 6.90 -2.54 -2.94
C ALA A 37 8.09 -3.51 -2.87
N GLU A 38 8.31 -4.17 -1.73
CA GLU A 38 9.39 -5.18 -1.54
C GLU A 38 8.95 -6.28 -0.55
N PRO A 39 7.96 -7.13 -0.91
CA PRO A 39 7.38 -8.10 0.01
C PRO A 39 8.39 -9.16 0.48
N GLU A 40 9.45 -9.44 -0.29
CA GLU A 40 10.51 -10.39 0.06
C GLU A 40 11.29 -9.99 1.30
N ILE A 41 11.32 -8.70 1.63
CA ILE A 41 11.95 -8.16 2.84
C ILE A 41 10.93 -7.61 3.85
N GLY A 42 9.64 -7.84 3.59
CA GLY A 42 8.54 -7.46 4.49
C GLY A 42 7.96 -6.07 4.27
N ASP A 43 8.27 -5.41 3.15
CA ASP A 43 7.63 -4.15 2.75
C ASP A 43 6.35 -4.45 1.95
N TYR A 44 5.22 -4.39 2.64
CA TYR A 44 3.88 -4.66 2.10
C TYR A 44 3.09 -3.38 1.80
N HIS A 45 3.75 -2.22 1.66
CA HIS A 45 3.10 -1.04 1.10
C HIS A 45 2.79 -1.28 -0.38
N LEU A 46 1.70 -0.68 -0.87
CA LEU A 46 1.34 -0.70 -2.27
C LEU A 46 2.40 0.05 -3.09
N ALA A 47 2.86 -0.57 -4.18
CA ALA A 47 3.76 0.12 -5.09
C ALA A 47 3.01 1.19 -5.91
N LEU A 48 3.76 2.12 -6.51
CA LEU A 48 3.22 3.09 -7.46
C LEU A 48 2.53 2.45 -8.67
N THR A 49 2.75 1.18 -8.96
CA THR A 49 2.09 0.45 -10.06
C THR A 49 1.01 -0.51 -9.59
N SER A 50 0.65 -0.51 -8.30
CA SER A 50 -0.38 -1.37 -7.74
C SER A 50 -1.73 -1.22 -8.47
N PRO A 51 -2.40 -2.32 -8.83
CA PRO A 51 -3.76 -2.29 -9.35
C PRO A 51 -4.80 -1.97 -8.27
N CYS A 52 -4.45 -2.08 -6.99
CA CYS A 52 -5.36 -1.82 -5.86
C CYS A 52 -5.49 -0.33 -5.53
N ARG A 53 -4.69 0.54 -6.17
CA ARG A 53 -4.70 1.97 -5.87
C ARG A 53 -5.90 2.69 -6.49
N GLY A 54 -6.67 3.40 -5.67
CA GLY A 54 -7.73 4.33 -6.03
C GLY A 54 -8.97 3.66 -6.63
N VAL A 55 -9.23 2.40 -6.28
CA VAL A 55 -10.31 1.59 -6.87
C VAL A 55 -11.23 0.96 -5.82
N GLY A 56 -11.01 1.23 -4.53
CA GLY A 56 -11.87 0.79 -3.43
C GLY A 56 -13.12 1.65 -3.25
N ASP A 57 -14.06 1.17 -2.45
CA ASP A 57 -15.29 1.90 -2.10
C ASP A 57 -15.07 2.83 -0.91
N SER A 58 -14.96 4.14 -1.19
CA SER A 58 -14.83 5.18 -0.16
C SER A 58 -16.06 5.33 0.75
N HIS A 59 -17.17 4.65 0.45
CA HIS A 59 -18.39 4.65 1.27
C HIS A 59 -18.60 3.33 2.01
N ALA A 60 -17.60 2.45 2.02
CA ALA A 60 -17.66 1.19 2.73
C ALA A 60 -18.02 1.40 4.21
N ALA A 61 -19.05 0.67 4.66
CA ALA A 61 -19.54 0.80 6.02
C ALA A 61 -18.48 0.35 7.03
N GLY A 62 -18.15 1.22 8.00
CA GLY A 62 -17.18 0.90 9.06
C GLY A 62 -15.72 1.06 8.63
N MET A 63 -15.46 1.70 7.49
CA MET A 63 -14.11 2.03 7.06
C MET A 63 -13.37 2.88 8.13
N PRO A 64 -12.15 2.49 8.52
CA PRO A 64 -11.34 3.29 9.43
C PRO A 64 -10.89 4.59 8.73
N TYR A 65 -10.66 5.65 9.52
CA TYR A 65 -10.20 6.93 8.98
C TYR A 65 -8.76 6.89 8.47
N GLU A 66 -7.97 5.96 9.00
CA GLU A 66 -6.54 5.80 8.72
C GLU A 66 -6.24 4.36 8.30
N ASP A 67 -5.11 4.15 7.64
CA ASP A 67 -4.51 2.84 7.38
C ASP A 67 -3.67 2.33 8.57
N PHE A 68 -2.74 1.40 8.32
CA PHE A 68 -1.96 0.78 9.39
C PHE A 68 -0.73 1.60 9.84
N GLU A 69 -0.24 2.53 9.02
CA GLU A 69 0.78 3.53 9.37
C GLU A 69 0.21 4.82 9.96
N HIS A 70 -1.11 4.96 10.01
CA HIS A 70 -1.85 6.17 10.39
C HIS A 70 -2.01 7.22 9.28
N ASP A 71 -1.90 6.82 8.01
CA ASP A 71 -2.15 7.72 6.91
C ASP A 71 -3.65 7.82 6.58
N PRO A 72 -4.18 9.01 6.25
CA PRO A 72 -5.60 9.19 5.99
C PRO A 72 -6.06 8.41 4.74
N ARG A 73 -7.18 7.69 4.84
CA ARG A 73 -7.74 7.01 3.65
C ARG A 73 -8.29 7.99 2.60
N GLY A 74 -8.10 7.68 1.32
CA GLY A 74 -8.64 8.40 0.17
C GLY A 74 -7.79 9.58 -0.30
N ALA A 75 -6.48 9.52 -0.12
CA ALA A 75 -5.57 10.63 -0.42
C ALA A 75 -5.60 11.10 -1.89
N ASP A 76 -5.89 10.17 -2.81
CA ASP A 76 -6.01 10.43 -4.25
C ASP A 76 -7.46 10.50 -4.76
N GLY A 77 -8.45 10.57 -3.84
CA GLY A 77 -9.87 10.79 -4.13
C GLY A 77 -10.76 9.55 -4.06
N ALA A 78 -10.20 8.35 -4.24
CA ALA A 78 -10.81 7.08 -3.93
C ALA A 78 -9.86 6.29 -3.02
N VAL A 79 -10.40 5.44 -2.15
CA VAL A 79 -9.58 4.62 -1.25
C VAL A 79 -8.93 3.46 -1.99
N ASP A 80 -7.83 2.96 -1.45
CA ASP A 80 -7.16 1.78 -1.96
C ASP A 80 -7.80 0.50 -1.43
N ILE A 81 -7.73 -0.58 -2.21
CA ILE A 81 -8.17 -1.90 -1.74
C ILE A 81 -7.07 -2.50 -0.86
N GLY A 82 -7.37 -2.72 0.42
CA GLY A 82 -6.49 -3.40 1.35
C GLY A 82 -6.24 -2.62 2.65
N ALA A 83 -5.23 -3.08 3.39
CA ALA A 83 -4.86 -2.49 4.67
C ALA A 83 -4.12 -1.16 4.52
N ASP A 84 -3.33 -1.01 3.45
CA ASP A 84 -2.48 0.13 3.12
C ASP A 84 -3.22 1.13 2.20
N GLU A 85 -2.98 2.43 2.40
CA GLU A 85 -3.37 3.47 1.46
C GLU A 85 -2.11 4.11 0.89
N PHE A 86 -1.93 4.10 -0.43
CA PHE A 86 -0.71 4.58 -1.06
C PHE A 86 -0.43 6.03 -0.73
N HIS A 87 0.61 6.23 0.07
CA HIS A 87 1.16 7.54 0.38
C HIS A 87 2.64 7.59 -0.01
N PRO A 88 3.12 8.71 -0.59
CA PRO A 88 4.55 8.90 -0.81
C PRO A 88 5.28 9.06 0.54
N HIS A 89 5.91 7.99 1.01
CA HIS A 89 6.74 8.04 2.22
C HIS A 89 8.23 8.24 1.89
N LEU A 90 8.91 8.96 2.78
CA LEU A 90 10.36 8.97 2.89
C LEU A 90 10.72 8.42 4.27
N TYR A 91 11.06 7.13 4.34
CA TYR A 91 11.49 6.47 5.56
C TYR A 91 12.84 5.76 5.35
N PHE A 92 13.55 5.50 6.45
CA PHE A 92 14.78 4.73 6.46
C PHE A 92 14.50 3.39 7.13
N VAL A 93 14.95 2.29 6.51
CA VAL A 93 14.81 0.95 7.08
C VAL A 93 16.05 0.60 7.88
N GLY A 94 15.87 0.17 9.14
CA GLY A 94 16.91 -0.34 10.02
C GLY A 94 17.44 0.68 11.04
N ASP A 95 18.30 0.18 11.94
CA ASP A 95 19.01 1.03 12.90
C ASP A 95 20.15 1.76 12.17
N VAL A 96 20.15 3.09 12.25
CA VAL A 96 21.24 3.92 11.74
C VAL A 96 22.13 4.34 12.90
N SER A 97 23.36 3.83 12.94
CA SER A 97 24.34 4.28 13.92
C SER A 97 24.93 5.63 13.50
N PRO A 98 25.42 6.45 14.45
CA PRO A 98 26.22 7.59 14.09
C PRO A 98 27.35 7.16 13.14
N TRP A 99 27.49 7.87 12.02
CA TRP A 99 28.48 7.65 10.96
C TRP A 99 28.16 6.56 9.91
N ASP A 100 27.02 5.89 10.00
CA ASP A 100 26.57 5.01 8.92
C ASP A 100 26.25 5.82 7.66
N MET A 101 26.56 5.24 6.49
CA MET A 101 26.08 5.78 5.22
C MET A 101 24.64 5.37 5.02
N VAL A 102 23.81 6.34 4.63
CA VAL A 102 22.42 6.10 4.25
C VAL A 102 22.29 6.27 2.75
N ASP A 103 21.92 5.20 2.07
CA ASP A 103 21.62 5.24 0.64
C ASP A 103 20.19 5.74 0.41
N ILE A 104 20.06 6.91 -0.22
CA ILE A 104 18.77 7.44 -0.66
C ILE A 104 18.55 7.03 -2.11
N ARG A 105 17.56 6.15 -2.35
CA ARG A 105 17.12 5.77 -3.69
C ARG A 105 15.87 6.57 -4.06
N VAL A 106 15.93 7.29 -5.18
CA VAL A 106 14.77 7.98 -5.74
C VAL A 106 14.26 7.16 -6.92
N VAL A 107 13.07 6.59 -6.79
CA VAL A 107 12.37 5.88 -7.88
C VAL A 107 11.23 6.78 -8.35
N SER A 108 11.28 7.30 -9.58
CA SER A 108 10.17 8.10 -10.14
C SER A 108 9.50 7.39 -11.31
N GLY A 109 8.22 7.05 -11.17
CA GLY A 109 7.39 6.54 -12.27
C GLY A 109 6.97 7.62 -13.30
N ARG A 110 7.24 8.91 -13.03
CA ARG A 110 7.01 10.01 -13.96
C ARG A 110 8.34 10.49 -14.55
N ILE A 111 8.52 10.29 -15.85
CA ILE A 111 9.67 10.84 -16.58
C ILE A 111 9.44 12.35 -16.77
N GLY A 112 10.29 13.20 -16.16
CA GLY A 112 10.44 14.60 -16.59
C GLY A 112 10.29 15.71 -15.54
N ALA A 113 9.99 15.42 -14.27
CA ALA A 113 10.06 16.43 -13.20
C ALA A 113 11.39 16.31 -12.43
N PRO A 114 12.15 17.40 -12.22
CA PRO A 114 13.35 17.32 -11.39
C PRO A 114 12.95 17.03 -9.93
N VAL A 115 13.55 16.00 -9.34
CA VAL A 115 13.49 15.77 -7.89
C VAL A 115 14.65 16.54 -7.26
N ALA A 116 14.34 17.43 -6.33
CA ALA A 116 15.35 18.15 -5.54
C ALA A 116 15.42 17.54 -4.13
N LEU A 117 16.62 17.14 -3.70
CA LEU A 117 16.89 16.76 -2.31
C LEU A 117 17.45 17.97 -1.57
N GLY A 118 16.60 18.64 -0.79
CA GLY A 118 17.03 19.73 0.08
C GLY A 118 17.58 19.18 1.39
N LEU A 119 18.82 19.54 1.74
CA LEU A 119 19.36 19.28 3.08
C LEU A 119 19.31 20.58 3.89
N GLY A 120 18.82 20.51 5.13
CA GLY A 120 18.79 21.64 6.04
C GLY A 120 20.20 22.08 6.51
N GLU A 121 20.26 23.13 7.33
CA GLU A 121 21.52 23.76 7.79
C GLU A 121 22.47 22.82 8.58
N GLY A 122 22.03 21.61 8.92
CA GLY A 122 22.83 20.60 9.64
C GLY A 122 23.63 19.63 8.76
N ALA A 123 23.53 19.71 7.43
CA ALA A 123 24.20 18.76 6.54
C ALA A 123 25.73 18.91 6.59
N ARG A 124 26.44 17.84 6.95
CA ARG A 124 27.91 17.78 6.98
C ARG A 124 28.41 16.80 5.93
N PHE A 125 29.06 17.30 4.89
CA PHE A 125 29.75 16.46 3.91
C PHE A 125 31.20 16.22 4.37
N PRO A 126 31.69 14.97 4.38
CA PRO A 126 33.10 14.68 4.61
C PRO A 126 33.95 15.45 3.59
N ARG A 127 34.99 16.15 4.06
CA ARG A 127 35.98 16.74 3.16
C ARG A 127 36.92 15.62 2.70
N GLY A 128 37.08 15.49 1.38
CA GLY A 128 38.09 14.62 0.77
C GLY A 128 39.52 15.10 1.01
#